data_AF-G5GM86-F1
#
_entry.id   AF-G5GM86-F1
#
_cell.length_a   1.000
_cell.length_b   1.000
_cell.length_c   1.000
_cell.angle_alpha   90.00
_cell.angle_beta   90.00
_cell.angle_gamma   90.00
#
_symmetry.space_group_name_H-M   'P 1'
#
loop_
_entity.id
_entity.type
_entity.pdbx_description
1 polymer ?
#
loop_
_entity_poly.entity_id
_entity_poly.type
_entity_poly.pdbx_seq_one_letter_code
_entity_poly.pdbx_strand_id
1 'polypeptide(L)'
;MSVLFHKWIDFLNHYNIFFVLLFGLLVLIVISFMLCFITSSQILSRNAVIANLGWVRSNVGKTFVGYVPVTYERDIHVKTGESPKEIITTGCSVAEGVNHAERIYIRGIYPDKDEALAFLDKHSKGSRVTVFLEEGELIYRVREDMLEVGSFRVSDSYVPWYDAEPVEILDHEAFQPGQVESGSY
;
A
#
# COMPACT_ATOMS: atom_id res chain seq x y z
N MET A 1 -13.74 -63.69 -22.46
CA MET A 1 -14.46 -62.75 -21.57
C MET A 1 -13.52 -61.86 -20.72
N SER A 2 -12.28 -62.28 -20.42
CA SER A 2 -11.32 -61.49 -19.61
C SER A 2 -10.64 -60.32 -20.35
N VAL A 3 -10.26 -60.48 -21.62
CA VAL A 3 -9.50 -59.48 -22.41
C VAL A 3 -10.28 -58.18 -22.68
N LEU A 4 -11.59 -58.29 -22.91
CA LEU A 4 -12.47 -57.13 -23.12
C LEU A 4 -12.68 -56.32 -21.84
N PHE A 5 -12.71 -56.99 -20.68
CA PHE A 5 -12.87 -56.34 -19.39
C PHE A 5 -11.61 -55.57 -18.97
N HIS A 6 -10.42 -56.11 -19.26
CA HIS A 6 -9.15 -55.41 -19.03
C HIS A 6 -9.03 -54.13 -19.87
N LYS A 7 -9.34 -54.18 -21.17
CA LYS A 7 -9.33 -52.98 -22.03
C LYS A 7 -10.30 -51.89 -21.58
N TRP A 8 -11.44 -52.28 -20.98
CA TRP A 8 -12.43 -51.33 -20.48
C TRP A 8 -11.98 -50.66 -19.17
N ILE A 9 -11.32 -51.40 -18.27
CA ILE A 9 -10.70 -50.87 -17.05
C ILE A 9 -9.54 -49.92 -17.39
N ASP A 10 -8.68 -50.28 -18.34
CA ASP A 10 -7.57 -49.44 -18.77
C ASP A 10 -8.06 -48.12 -19.40
N PHE A 11 -9.14 -48.17 -20.19
CA PHE A 11 -9.77 -46.98 -20.76
C PHE A 11 -10.37 -46.05 -19.70
N LEU A 12 -11.09 -46.61 -18.71
CA LEU A 12 -11.65 -45.87 -17.58
C LEU A 12 -10.56 -45.23 -16.71
N ASN A 13 -9.46 -45.95 -16.45
CA ASN A 13 -8.33 -45.42 -15.72
C ASN A 13 -7.63 -44.28 -16.47
N HIS A 14 -7.46 -44.41 -17.80
CA HIS A 14 -6.87 -43.35 -18.61
C HIS A 14 -7.73 -42.08 -18.61
N TYR A 15 -9.06 -42.24 -18.68
CA TYR A 15 -10.01 -41.12 -18.66
C TYR A 15 -10.05 -40.43 -17.29
N ASN A 16 -10.00 -41.20 -16.20
CA ASN A 16 -9.91 -40.66 -14.84
C ASN A 16 -8.60 -39.89 -14.61
N ILE A 17 -7.45 -40.43 -15.06
CA ILE A 17 -6.16 -39.73 -14.95
C ILE A 17 -6.19 -38.43 -15.74
N PHE A 18 -6.76 -38.43 -16.95
CA PHE A 18 -6.90 -37.22 -17.76
C PHE A 18 -7.72 -36.13 -17.06
N PHE A 19 -8.87 -36.49 -16.46
CA PHE A 19 -9.68 -35.52 -15.72
C PHE A 19 -9.00 -34.99 -14.46
N VAL A 20 -8.26 -35.84 -13.73
CA VAL A 20 -7.49 -35.41 -12.56
C VAL A 20 -6.39 -34.42 -12.97
N LEU A 21 -5.70 -34.68 -14.08
CA LEU A 21 -4.69 -33.76 -14.62
C LEU A 21 -5.30 -32.44 -15.10
N LEU A 22 -6.44 -32.49 -15.80
CA LEU A 22 -7.16 -31.30 -16.25
C LEU A 22 -7.63 -30.44 -15.08
N PHE A 23 -8.19 -31.07 -14.04
CA PHE A 23 -8.62 -30.38 -12.82
C PHE A 23 -7.42 -29.77 -12.07
N GLY A 24 -6.32 -30.53 -11.95
CA GLY A 24 -5.08 -30.03 -11.35
C GLY A 24 -4.51 -28.82 -12.09
N LEU A 25 -4.53 -28.83 -13.43
CA LEU A 25 -4.11 -27.71 -14.25
C LEU A 25 -5.01 -26.49 -14.05
N LEU A 26 -6.33 -26.67 -14.00
CA LEU A 26 -7.30 -25.60 -13.77
C LEU A 26 -7.08 -24.94 -12.40
N VAL A 27 -6.89 -25.73 -11.35
CA VAL A 27 -6.59 -25.23 -10.01
C VAL A 27 -5.27 -24.45 -10.00
N LEU A 28 -4.24 -24.94 -10.68
CA LEU A 28 -2.94 -24.27 -10.77
C LEU A 28 -3.03 -22.94 -11.51
N ILE A 29 -3.83 -22.87 -12.58
CA ILE A 29 -4.13 -21.62 -13.30
C ILE A 29 -4.83 -20.64 -12.36
N VAL A 30 -5.86 -21.07 -11.62
CA VAL A 30 -6.59 -20.20 -10.68
C VAL A 30 -5.66 -19.70 -9.57
N ILE A 31 -4.85 -20.58 -8.98
CA ILE A 31 -3.88 -20.18 -7.94
C ILE A 31 -2.87 -19.18 -8.51
N SER A 32 -2.36 -19.41 -9.72
CA SER A 32 -1.45 -18.47 -10.40
C SER A 32 -2.11 -17.11 -10.60
N PHE A 33 -3.36 -17.09 -11.09
CA PHE A 33 -4.13 -15.85 -11.24
C PHE A 33 -4.36 -15.14 -9.90
N MET A 34 -4.69 -15.87 -8.83
CA MET A 34 -4.89 -15.30 -7.50
C MET A 34 -3.58 -14.74 -6.94
N LEU A 35 -2.46 -15.44 -7.10
CA LEU A 35 -1.13 -14.97 -6.70
C LEU A 35 -0.69 -13.73 -7.49
N CYS A 36 -0.91 -13.72 -8.81
CA CYS A 36 -0.68 -12.54 -9.65
C CYS A 36 -1.59 -11.39 -9.25
N PHE A 37 -2.85 -11.65 -8.90
CA PHE A 37 -3.79 -10.63 -8.45
C PHE A 37 -3.39 -10.05 -7.09
N ILE A 38 -2.98 -10.89 -6.13
CA ILE A 38 -2.52 -10.44 -4.81
C ILE A 38 -1.24 -9.60 -4.94
N THR A 39 -0.22 -10.11 -5.63
CA THR A 39 1.04 -9.38 -5.82
C THR A 39 0.83 -8.10 -6.63
N SER A 40 0.01 -8.15 -7.69
CA SER A 40 -0.38 -6.95 -8.43
C SER A 40 -1.17 -5.98 -7.57
N SER A 41 -2.08 -6.42 -6.69
CA SER A 41 -2.85 -5.51 -5.84
C SER A 41 -1.99 -4.74 -4.83
N GLN A 42 -0.93 -5.38 -4.33
CA GLN A 42 0.02 -4.75 -3.41
C GLN A 42 0.95 -3.78 -4.17
N ILE A 43 1.44 -4.16 -5.35
CA ILE A 43 2.32 -3.34 -6.21
C ILE A 43 1.53 -2.19 -6.88
N LEU A 44 0.29 -2.42 -7.32
CA LEU A 44 -0.64 -1.40 -7.86
C LEU A 44 -0.76 -0.22 -6.90
N SER A 45 -0.73 -0.47 -5.59
CA SER A 45 -1.16 0.55 -4.64
C SER A 45 -0.12 1.64 -4.39
N ARG A 46 1.17 1.36 -4.59
CA ARG A 46 2.22 2.27 -4.13
C ARG A 46 2.53 3.37 -5.14
N ASN A 47 2.72 2.99 -6.41
CA ASN A 47 3.22 3.90 -7.44
C ASN A 47 2.26 4.08 -8.62
N ALA A 48 1.08 3.45 -8.63
CA ALA A 48 0.17 3.61 -9.76
C ALA A 48 -0.35 5.03 -9.85
N VAL A 49 -0.40 5.55 -11.09
CA VAL A 49 -1.01 6.83 -11.37
C VAL A 49 -2.52 6.67 -11.39
N ILE A 50 -3.21 7.37 -10.48
CA ILE A 50 -4.67 7.34 -10.39
C ILE A 50 -5.23 8.44 -11.30
N ALA A 51 -5.38 8.12 -12.58
CA ALA A 51 -5.93 9.00 -13.59
C ALA A 51 -6.61 8.20 -14.72
N ASN A 52 -7.36 8.89 -15.57
CA ASN A 52 -7.94 8.24 -16.74
C ASN A 52 -6.85 7.76 -17.72
N LEU A 53 -7.10 6.65 -18.41
CA LEU A 53 -6.12 6.00 -19.29
C LEU A 53 -5.61 6.92 -20.41
N GLY A 54 -6.44 7.85 -20.90
CA GLY A 54 -6.07 8.81 -21.95
C GLY A 54 -5.04 9.82 -21.46
N TRP A 55 -5.21 10.31 -20.22
CA TRP A 55 -4.27 11.21 -19.56
C TRP A 55 -2.93 10.51 -19.37
N VAL A 56 -2.95 9.30 -18.82
CA VAL A 56 -1.73 8.53 -18.52
C VAL A 56 -0.93 8.26 -19.80
N ARG A 57 -1.57 7.76 -20.86
CA ARG A 57 -0.93 7.51 -22.16
C ARG A 57 -0.31 8.76 -22.77
N SER A 58 -0.95 9.91 -22.60
CA SER A 58 -0.46 11.19 -23.14
C SER A 58 0.73 11.76 -22.35
N ASN A 59 1.00 11.23 -21.16
CA ASN A 59 2.02 11.71 -20.24
C ASN A 59 3.14 10.69 -19.97
N VAL A 60 3.15 9.55 -20.68
CA VAL A 60 4.24 8.56 -20.59
C VAL A 60 5.61 9.23 -20.79
N GLY A 61 6.54 8.94 -19.87
CA GLY A 61 7.90 9.48 -19.86
C GLY A 61 8.03 10.93 -19.39
N LYS A 62 6.91 11.64 -19.20
CA LYS A 62 6.88 13.02 -18.71
C LYS A 62 6.81 13.08 -17.20
N THR A 63 7.27 14.20 -16.67
CA THR A 63 7.15 14.54 -15.25
C THR A 63 5.89 15.35 -15.00
N PHE A 64 5.22 15.11 -13.89
CA PHE A 64 4.05 15.84 -13.43
C PHE A 64 4.13 16.06 -11.92
N VAL A 65 3.41 17.07 -11.43
CA VAL A 65 3.18 17.24 -9.99
C VAL A 65 2.02 16.33 -9.60
N GLY A 66 2.29 15.43 -8.65
CA GLY A 66 1.32 14.48 -8.12
C GLY A 66 1.10 14.67 -6.63
N TYR A 67 -0.06 14.23 -6.19
CA TYR A 67 -0.52 14.25 -4.81
C TYR A 67 -0.71 12.82 -4.34
N VAL A 68 -0.13 12.50 -3.19
CA VAL A 68 -0.05 11.12 -2.71
C VAL A 68 -0.60 11.06 -1.29
N PRO A 69 -1.74 10.38 -1.07
CA PRO A 69 -2.20 10.05 0.27
C PRO A 69 -1.18 9.14 0.96
N VAL A 70 -0.65 9.59 2.09
CA VAL A 70 0.40 8.89 2.83
C VAL A 70 0.11 8.85 4.32
N THR A 71 0.65 7.82 4.97
CA THR A 71 0.76 7.75 6.43
C THR A 71 2.23 7.67 6.80
N TYR A 72 2.68 8.61 7.64
CA TYR A 72 3.97 8.57 8.32
C TYR A 72 3.80 8.03 9.73
N GLU A 73 4.78 7.25 10.20
CA GLU A 73 4.84 6.75 11.57
C GLU A 73 6.21 7.03 12.19
N ARG A 74 6.24 7.45 13.45
CA ARG A 74 7.46 7.56 14.25
C ARG A 74 7.19 7.18 15.70
N ASP A 75 8.22 6.69 16.36
CA ASP A 75 8.19 6.40 17.80
C ASP A 75 9.01 7.45 18.56
N ILE A 76 8.44 7.99 19.64
CA ILE A 76 9.09 8.92 20.55
C ILE A 76 9.30 8.19 21.88
N HIS A 77 10.55 7.98 22.24
CA HIS A 77 10.97 7.29 23.44
C HIS A 77 11.15 8.28 24.60
N VAL A 78 10.45 8.07 25.71
CA VAL A 78 10.50 8.90 26.92
C VAL A 78 10.90 8.04 28.12
N LYS A 79 12.07 8.33 28.67
CA LYS A 79 12.61 7.63 29.84
C LYS A 79 11.75 7.87 31.08
N THR A 80 11.60 6.85 31.91
CA THR A 80 10.78 6.87 33.13
C THR A 80 11.21 8.01 34.06
N GLY A 81 10.26 8.87 34.43
CA GLY A 81 10.49 10.01 35.33
C GLY A 81 10.66 11.37 34.63
N GLU A 82 10.75 11.39 33.30
CA GLU A 82 10.65 12.62 32.50
C GLU A 82 9.23 12.75 31.92
N SER A 83 8.62 13.94 32.03
CA SER A 83 7.48 14.29 31.19
C SER A 83 7.97 14.44 29.75
N PRO A 84 7.17 14.12 28.71
CA PRO A 84 7.54 14.49 27.34
C PRO A 84 7.90 15.99 27.33
N LYS A 85 9.14 16.31 26.94
CA LYS A 85 9.65 17.70 26.94
C LYS A 85 8.87 18.59 25.97
N GLU A 86 8.18 17.99 25.02
CA GLU A 86 7.39 18.65 24.00
C GLU A 86 5.96 18.14 24.00
N ILE A 87 5.03 19.05 23.70
CA ILE A 87 3.66 18.68 23.38
C ILE A 87 3.73 17.84 22.10
N ILE A 88 3.38 16.56 22.21
CA ILE A 88 3.36 15.65 21.07
C ILE A 88 2.25 16.12 20.14
N THR A 89 2.65 16.79 19.07
CA THR A 89 1.76 17.38 18.07
C THR A 89 1.88 16.58 16.78
N THR A 90 0.74 16.33 16.15
CA THR A 90 0.65 15.74 14.80
C THR A 90 0.94 16.85 13.79
N GLY A 91 1.83 16.61 12.84
CA GLY A 91 2.33 17.56 11.84
C GLY A 91 3.82 17.87 11.96
N CYS A 92 4.46 17.58 13.10
CA CYS A 92 5.86 17.93 13.35
C CYS A 92 6.86 16.98 12.68
N SER A 93 6.51 15.72 12.42
CA SER A 93 7.49 14.71 11.95
C SER A 93 8.16 15.10 10.64
N VAL A 94 7.40 15.75 9.75
CA VAL A 94 7.86 16.22 8.46
C VAL A 94 8.49 17.63 8.57
N ALA A 95 7.84 18.55 9.29
CA ALA A 95 8.29 19.94 9.43
C ALA A 95 9.67 20.06 10.11
N GLU A 96 10.01 19.13 11.01
CA GLU A 96 11.29 19.11 11.72
C GLU A 96 12.33 18.18 11.06
N GLY A 97 12.01 17.56 9.92
CA GLY A 97 12.92 16.66 9.22
C GLY A 97 13.35 15.47 10.07
N VAL A 98 12.42 14.91 10.84
CA VAL A 98 12.74 13.82 11.78
C VAL A 98 13.20 12.61 10.97
N ASN A 99 14.51 12.35 10.97
CA ASN A 99 15.18 11.23 10.28
C ASN A 99 14.68 9.82 10.68
N HIS A 100 13.69 9.74 11.57
CA HIS A 100 13.11 8.51 12.14
C HIS A 100 11.64 8.29 11.75
N ALA A 101 11.04 9.16 10.93
CA ALA A 101 9.68 8.95 10.44
C ALA A 101 9.68 7.97 9.24
N GLU A 102 9.01 6.84 9.40
CA GLU A 102 8.85 5.83 8.35
C GLU A 102 7.55 6.07 7.58
N ARG A 103 7.64 6.04 6.24
CA ARG A 103 6.47 6.10 5.36
C ARG A 103 5.84 4.71 5.26
N ILE A 104 4.83 4.45 6.08
CA ILE A 104 4.23 3.12 6.24
C ILE A 104 3.08 2.83 5.27
N TYR A 105 2.47 3.87 4.68
CA TYR A 105 1.37 3.69 3.73
C TYR A 105 1.39 4.73 2.61
N ILE A 106 1.05 4.28 1.40
CA ILE A 106 1.00 5.07 0.17
C ILE A 106 -0.16 4.53 -0.67
N ARG A 107 -1.01 5.41 -1.19
CA ARG A 107 -2.17 4.97 -1.94
C ARG A 107 -2.34 5.70 -3.27
N GLY A 108 -1.46 5.37 -4.21
CA GLY A 108 -1.48 5.86 -5.59
C GLY A 108 -1.08 7.33 -5.71
N ILE A 109 -0.73 7.73 -6.93
CA ILE A 109 -0.28 9.08 -7.26
C ILE A 109 -1.36 9.75 -8.10
N TYR A 110 -2.00 10.78 -7.56
CA TYR A 110 -3.09 11.50 -8.22
C TYR A 110 -2.53 12.75 -8.89
N PRO A 111 -2.81 12.99 -10.18
CA PRO A 111 -2.49 14.26 -10.82
C PRO A 111 -3.40 15.41 -10.33
N ASP A 112 -4.59 15.07 -9.84
CA ASP A 112 -5.58 16.03 -9.33
C ASP A 112 -5.59 16.04 -7.79
N LYS A 113 -5.49 17.25 -7.22
CA LYS A 113 -5.41 17.43 -5.77
C LYS A 113 -6.75 17.12 -5.09
N ASP A 114 -7.86 17.54 -5.68
CA ASP A 114 -9.18 17.41 -5.06
C ASP A 114 -9.60 15.93 -5.01
N GLU A 115 -9.25 15.15 -6.03
CA GLU A 115 -9.42 13.69 -6.02
C GLU A 115 -8.57 13.02 -4.93
N ALA A 116 -7.30 13.43 -4.79
CA ALA A 116 -6.41 12.92 -3.73
C ALA A 116 -6.94 13.25 -2.33
N LEU A 117 -7.42 14.49 -2.13
CA LEU A 117 -8.01 14.96 -0.87
C LEU A 117 -9.29 14.20 -0.54
N ALA A 118 -10.24 14.12 -1.48
CA ALA A 118 -11.50 13.41 -1.27
C ALA A 118 -11.27 11.95 -0.89
N PHE A 119 -10.23 11.34 -1.46
CA PHE A 119 -9.81 10.01 -1.13
C PHE A 119 -9.19 9.90 0.27
N LEU A 120 -8.28 10.81 0.61
CA LEU A 120 -7.69 10.89 1.94
C LEU A 120 -8.78 11.06 3.01
N ASP A 121 -9.69 12.00 2.84
CA ASP A 121 -10.79 12.29 3.77
C ASP A 121 -11.73 11.10 3.96
N LYS A 122 -11.95 10.31 2.90
CA LYS A 122 -12.81 9.12 2.96
C LYS A 122 -12.17 7.94 3.69
N HIS A 123 -10.84 7.83 3.66
CA HIS A 123 -10.12 6.63 4.08
C HIS A 123 -9.23 6.82 5.31
N SER A 124 -8.80 8.05 5.59
CA SER A 124 -8.09 8.39 6.81
C SER A 124 -9.02 8.30 8.01
N LYS A 125 -8.48 7.87 9.15
CA LYS A 125 -9.15 7.98 10.45
C LYS A 125 -8.63 9.18 11.27
N GLY A 126 -7.89 10.07 10.63
CA GLY A 126 -7.12 11.11 11.28
C GLY A 126 -5.78 10.62 11.81
N SER A 127 -4.85 11.55 12.01
CA SER A 127 -3.58 11.30 12.68
C SER A 127 -3.80 10.81 14.11
N ARG A 128 -2.97 9.89 14.58
CA ARG A 128 -3.17 9.24 15.88
C ARG A 128 -1.87 9.18 16.66
N VAL A 129 -1.96 9.43 17.96
CA VAL A 129 -0.88 9.12 18.91
C VAL A 129 -1.32 7.94 19.76
N THR A 130 -0.50 6.89 19.81
CA THR A 130 -0.69 5.73 20.69
C THR A 130 0.46 5.66 21.69
N VAL A 131 0.15 5.45 22.96
CA VAL A 131 1.14 5.38 24.04
C VAL A 131 1.29 3.95 24.50
N PHE A 132 2.53 3.47 24.62
CA PHE A 132 2.87 2.14 25.12
C PHE A 132 3.91 2.24 26.24
N LEU A 133 3.97 1.23 27.10
CA LEU A 133 5.03 1.07 28.09
C LEU A 133 5.82 -0.20 27.76
N GLU A 134 7.06 -0.06 27.34
CA GLU A 134 7.93 -1.17 26.94
C GLU A 134 9.23 -1.11 27.74
N GLU A 135 9.60 -2.19 28.42
CA GLU A 135 10.83 -2.27 29.26
C GLU A 135 10.99 -1.14 30.30
N GLY A 136 9.88 -0.51 30.72
CA GLY A 136 9.87 0.62 31.65
C GLY A 136 9.99 1.99 30.98
N GLU A 137 10.14 2.05 29.65
CA GLU A 137 10.14 3.27 28.84
C GLU A 137 8.74 3.56 28.28
N LEU A 138 8.33 4.84 28.28
CA LEU A 138 7.09 5.27 27.63
C LEU A 138 7.38 5.56 26.17
N ILE A 139 6.69 4.86 25.26
CA ILE A 139 6.83 5.05 23.81
C ILE A 139 5.55 5.67 23.27
N TYR A 140 5.69 6.82 22.60
CA TYR A 140 4.60 7.48 21.89
C TYR A 140 4.76 7.23 20.40
N ARG A 141 3.90 6.37 19.84
CA ARG A 141 3.80 6.12 18.42
C ARG A 141 2.89 7.15 17.78
N VAL A 142 3.46 8.02 16.98
CA VAL A 142 2.76 9.08 16.26
C VAL A 142 2.56 8.62 14.82
N ARG A 143 1.30 8.48 14.41
CA ARG A 143 0.87 8.24 13.02
C ARG A 143 0.25 9.51 12.46
N GLU A 144 0.69 9.93 11.28
CA GLU A 144 0.23 11.15 10.64
C GLU A 144 -0.24 10.86 9.22
N ASP A 145 -1.52 11.11 8.98
CA ASP A 145 -2.13 10.97 7.66
C ASP A 145 -2.15 12.34 6.97
N MET A 146 -1.65 12.41 5.74
CA MET A 146 -1.50 13.67 4.98
C MET A 146 -1.42 13.43 3.47
N LEU A 147 -1.36 14.51 2.69
CA LEU A 147 -0.96 14.47 1.30
C LEU A 147 0.50 14.86 1.14
N GLU A 148 1.30 13.97 0.55
CA GLU A 148 2.62 14.30 0.04
C GLU A 148 2.48 14.88 -1.37
N VAL A 149 3.13 16.01 -1.63
CA VAL A 149 3.21 16.65 -2.94
C VAL A 149 4.59 16.35 -3.51
N GLY A 150 4.63 15.77 -4.70
CA GLY A 150 5.88 15.37 -5.33
C GLY A 150 5.88 15.60 -6.83
N SER A 151 7.10 15.62 -7.37
CA SER A 151 7.36 15.53 -8.79
C SER A 151 7.56 14.06 -9.15
N PHE A 152 6.75 13.56 -10.07
CA PHE A 152 6.75 12.14 -10.46
C PHE A 152 6.89 12.00 -11.96
N ARG A 153 7.63 10.99 -12.40
CA ARG A 153 7.79 10.66 -13.81
C ARG A 153 6.96 9.43 -14.17
N VAL A 154 6.05 9.56 -15.12
CA VAL A 154 5.25 8.43 -15.60
C VAL A 154 6.17 7.42 -16.29
N SER A 155 6.15 6.18 -15.81
CA SER A 155 6.92 5.08 -16.37
C SER A 155 6.51 4.79 -17.81
N ASP A 156 7.47 4.43 -18.64
CA ASP A 156 7.27 3.92 -20.00
C ASP A 156 7.05 2.41 -20.04
N SER A 157 7.03 1.75 -18.88
CA SER A 157 6.78 0.32 -18.77
C SER A 157 5.38 -0.01 -19.28
N TYR A 158 5.28 -1.09 -20.07
CA TYR A 158 4.04 -1.62 -20.62
C TYR A 158 3.21 -2.35 -19.55
N VAL A 159 3.01 -1.70 -18.40
CA VAL A 159 2.22 -2.24 -17.28
C VAL A 159 0.82 -1.61 -17.36
N PRO A 160 -0.27 -2.40 -17.24
CA PRO A 160 -1.63 -1.89 -17.47
C PRO A 160 -2.09 -0.75 -16.54
N TRP A 161 -1.38 -0.53 -15.45
CA TRP A 161 -1.71 0.40 -14.36
C TRP A 161 -0.84 1.65 -14.35
N TYR A 162 0.17 1.71 -15.24
CA TYR A 162 1.19 2.77 -15.37
C TYR A 162 1.70 3.31 -14.03
N ASP A 163 2.88 2.86 -13.64
CA ASP A 163 3.53 3.38 -12.46
C ASP A 163 4.15 4.76 -12.72
N ALA A 164 4.32 5.57 -11.69
CA ALA A 164 5.20 6.72 -11.73
C ALA A 164 6.30 6.63 -10.68
N GLU A 165 7.48 7.06 -11.07
CA GLU A 165 8.66 7.06 -10.22
C GLU A 165 8.79 8.43 -9.54
N PRO A 166 9.05 8.48 -8.22
CA PRO A 166 9.32 9.74 -7.54
C PRO A 166 10.62 10.34 -8.08
N VAL A 167 10.55 11.58 -8.55
CA VAL A 167 11.72 12.39 -8.90
C VAL A 167 12.17 13.18 -7.69
N GLU A 168 11.21 13.83 -7.02
CA GLU A 168 11.46 14.70 -5.87
C GLU A 168 10.20 14.85 -5.03
N ILE A 169 10.33 14.92 -3.71
CA ILE A 169 9.24 15.31 -2.81
C ILE A 169 9.34 16.82 -2.60
N LEU A 170 8.27 17.54 -2.89
CA LEU A 170 8.24 19.00 -2.91
C LEU A 170 7.66 19.57 -1.62
N ASP A 171 6.57 18.98 -1.12
CA ASP A 171 5.88 19.49 0.06
C ASP A 171 4.99 18.42 0.72
N HIS A 172 4.42 18.75 1.88
CA HIS A 172 3.40 17.95 2.57
C HIS A 172 2.25 18.86 3.02
N GLU A 173 1.03 18.46 2.67
CA GLU A 173 -0.17 19.27 2.84
C GLU A 173 -1.32 18.44 3.43
N ALA A 174 -2.41 19.13 3.81
CA ALA A 174 -3.67 18.51 4.19
C ALA A 174 -3.55 17.44 5.29
N PHE A 175 -2.81 17.78 6.34
CA PHE A 175 -2.72 16.97 7.56
C PHE A 175 -4.12 16.71 8.12
N GLN A 176 -4.42 15.43 8.33
CA GLN A 176 -5.69 15.00 8.87
C GLN A 176 -5.63 15.07 10.40
N PRO A 177 -6.41 15.96 11.05
CA PRO A 177 -6.45 16.02 12.50
C PRO A 177 -7.03 14.70 13.03
N GLY A 178 -6.55 14.24 14.18
CA GLY A 178 -7.12 13.07 14.82
C GLY A 178 -6.94 13.06 16.34
N GLN A 179 -6.98 11.86 16.93
CA GLN A 179 -7.16 11.69 18.37
C GLN A 179 -5.93 11.06 19.03
N VAL A 180 -5.76 11.36 20.32
CA VAL A 180 -4.78 10.69 21.18
C VAL A 180 -5.46 9.50 21.85
N GLU A 181 -5.00 8.29 21.56
CA GLU A 181 -5.45 7.05 22.20
C GLU A 181 -4.45 6.65 23.29
N SER A 182 -4.90 6.68 24.54
CA SER A 182 -4.16 6.15 25.69
C SER A 182 -4.61 4.70 25.94
N GLY A 183 -3.69 3.74 25.82
CA GLY A 183 -3.94 2.35 26.15
C GLY A 183 -2.75 1.74 26.87
N SER A 184 -2.95 1.20 28.07
CA SER A 184 -1.98 0.32 28.72
C SER A 184 -2.13 -1.08 28.10
N TYR A 185 -1.23 -1.45 27.18
CA TYR A 185 -1.17 -2.76 26.54
C TYR A 185 -0.05 -3.60 27.12
#